data_AF-A0A7I7K1P2-F1
#
_entry.id   AF-A0A7I7K1P2-F1
#
_cell.length_a   1.000
_cell.length_b   1.000
_cell.length_c   1.000
_cell.angle_alpha   90.00
_cell.angle_beta   90.00
_cell.angle_gamma   90.00
#
_symmetry.space_group_name_H-M   'P 1'
#
loop_
_entity.id
_entity.type
_entity.pdbx_description
1 polymer ?
#
loop_
_entity_poly.entity_id
_entity_poly.type
_entity_poly.pdbx_seq_one_letter_code
_entity_poly.pdbx_strand_id
1 'polypeptide(L)'
;MALRLAPAARTGAAGPVDGDHLAVPPPWWFTPAFFILVPVIASFTAWLLLVGWRSRGSIPASWAKLSGFAIPETPSLAGTLLLVVWYAAVVSVATWGWRVGLEKRPPAATVARLMTASFERRYFALIMITSIIGIAYSYYKIGSAQSIIGSLTTQEDQFTNALPGYAGVQTLRSATILAAPIGFYLWRKKVIAWPFMVFALLLLVLNAAIASRLSLFMAAVVYLVIWVKTRTPSAHTGSAVARRWIAAVVLVGVGMSLLAGLNYVRNALYYKDVGVTNPYVMNLYQMGAYLGVPAQVSIGVADAVMTATWENPGHIVTSSDAARPTFLQFQKVAKSDGLKDAEAYAYSVELESNFTTNSVFADTYAVYGMWGWVYTIGLYAFAGWAFARLFRYGVVVGASAGVMAHCLSEVWRTQNVNFGFVIFLLLLTVASAVAANLWCRRDEARDAEFSSRRSGSSPMPAQR
;
A
#
# COMPACT_ATOMS: atom_id res chain seq x y z
N MET A 1 -29.19 -37.17 42.76
CA MET A 1 -28.45 -38.26 42.09
C MET A 1 -27.42 -37.62 41.18
N ALA A 2 -26.17 -37.58 41.64
CA ALA A 2 -25.08 -36.84 41.02
C ALA A 2 -24.50 -37.61 39.82
N LEU A 3 -24.27 -36.94 38.70
CA LEU A 3 -23.50 -37.48 37.58
C LEU A 3 -22.36 -36.51 37.25
N ARG A 4 -21.17 -36.89 37.73
CA ARG A 4 -19.87 -36.34 37.37
C ARG A 4 -19.62 -36.60 35.89
N LEU A 5 -19.33 -35.56 35.11
CA LEU A 5 -18.67 -35.69 33.81
C LEU A 5 -17.23 -35.19 33.97
N ALA A 6 -16.30 -36.14 33.86
CA ALA A 6 -14.86 -35.88 33.83
C ALA A 6 -14.46 -35.26 32.47
N PRO A 7 -13.48 -34.35 32.42
CA PRO A 7 -12.95 -33.85 31.16
C PRO A 7 -11.96 -34.85 30.56
N ALA A 8 -12.24 -35.30 29.33
CA ALA A 8 -11.32 -36.12 28.55
C ALA A 8 -10.07 -35.29 28.17
N ALA A 9 -8.93 -35.65 28.76
CA ALA A 9 -7.62 -35.18 28.34
C ALA A 9 -7.27 -35.79 26.97
N ARG A 10 -7.32 -34.99 25.90
CA ARG A 10 -6.70 -35.34 24.62
C ARG A 10 -5.21 -34.98 24.69
N THR A 11 -4.38 -35.95 25.04
CA THR A 11 -2.95 -35.95 24.72
C THR A 11 -2.78 -36.28 23.24
N GLY A 12 -2.91 -35.25 22.39
CA GLY A 12 -2.55 -35.35 20.98
C GLY A 12 -1.03 -35.27 20.83
N ALA A 13 -0.37 -36.42 20.74
CA ALA A 13 0.99 -36.51 20.25
C ALA A 13 1.02 -35.95 18.82
N ALA A 14 1.78 -34.87 18.62
CA ALA A 14 2.00 -34.27 17.31
C ALA A 14 2.85 -35.22 16.46
N GLY A 15 2.22 -35.96 15.57
CA GLY A 15 2.91 -36.63 14.47
C GLY A 15 3.66 -35.60 13.61
N PRO A 16 4.72 -36.02 12.89
CA PRO A 16 5.47 -35.15 12.00
C PRO A 16 4.51 -34.59 10.94
N VAL A 17 4.23 -33.30 11.01
CA VAL A 17 3.45 -32.59 10.01
C VAL A 17 4.33 -32.52 8.76
N ASP A 18 4.00 -33.32 7.75
CA ASP A 18 4.62 -33.24 6.44
C ASP A 18 4.59 -31.78 5.94
N GLY A 19 5.78 -31.24 5.71
CA GLY A 19 6.03 -29.81 5.50
C GLY A 19 5.47 -29.22 4.21
N ASP A 20 4.78 -30.02 3.38
CA ASP A 20 4.21 -29.60 2.10
C ASP A 20 2.80 -28.98 2.20
N HIS A 21 2.14 -29.05 3.37
CA HIS A 21 0.76 -28.56 3.53
C HIS A 21 0.61 -27.04 3.80
N LEU A 22 1.70 -26.26 3.92
CA LEU A 22 1.62 -24.93 4.54
C LEU A 22 1.53 -23.72 3.60
N ALA A 23 1.49 -23.87 2.28
CA ALA A 23 1.25 -22.72 1.40
C ALA A 23 0.46 -23.09 0.15
N VAL A 24 -0.79 -22.65 0.09
CA VAL A 24 -1.52 -22.58 -1.18
C VAL A 24 -0.71 -21.68 -2.12
N PRO A 25 -0.35 -22.15 -3.34
CA PRO A 25 0.37 -21.31 -4.28
C PRO A 25 -0.42 -20.03 -4.55
N PRO A 26 0.25 -18.88 -4.72
CA PRO A 26 -0.45 -17.67 -5.10
C PRO A 26 -1.21 -17.92 -6.41
N PRO A 27 -2.41 -17.32 -6.60
CA PRO A 27 -3.12 -17.42 -7.86
C PRO A 27 -2.27 -16.79 -8.97
N TRP A 28 -2.49 -17.22 -10.22
CA TRP A 28 -1.70 -16.78 -11.38
C TRP A 28 -1.64 -15.25 -11.56
N TRP A 29 -2.69 -14.53 -11.14
CA TRP A 29 -2.77 -13.07 -11.21
C TRP A 29 -2.04 -12.36 -10.06
N PHE A 30 -1.61 -13.05 -9.01
CA PHE A 30 -0.94 -12.41 -7.87
C PHE A 30 0.57 -12.33 -8.11
N THR A 31 0.94 -11.50 -9.09
CA THR A 31 2.32 -11.32 -9.58
C THR A 31 2.61 -9.84 -9.78
N PRO A 32 3.90 -9.42 -9.78
CA PRO A 32 4.26 -8.03 -10.06
C PRO A 32 3.70 -7.53 -11.39
N ALA A 33 3.76 -8.36 -12.44
CA ALA A 33 3.24 -8.03 -13.76
C ALA A 33 1.76 -7.63 -13.72
N PHE A 34 0.92 -8.38 -13.00
CA PHE A 34 -0.50 -8.04 -12.89
C PHE A 34 -0.72 -6.74 -12.12
N PHE A 35 -0.02 -6.56 -10.99
CA PHE A 35 -0.13 -5.34 -10.18
C PHE A 35 0.33 -4.09 -10.95
N ILE A 36 1.30 -4.21 -11.86
CA ILE A 36 1.75 -3.10 -12.70
C ILE A 36 0.82 -2.89 -13.91
N LEU A 37 0.56 -3.95 -14.67
CA LEU A 37 -0.12 -3.84 -15.97
C LEU A 37 -1.59 -3.45 -15.85
N VAL A 38 -2.32 -3.94 -14.85
CA VAL A 38 -3.75 -3.64 -14.72
C VAL A 38 -4.01 -2.14 -14.53
N PRO A 39 -3.33 -1.44 -13.59
CA PRO A 39 -3.46 0.01 -13.46
C PRO A 39 -2.94 0.78 -14.68
N VAL A 40 -1.84 0.35 -15.31
CA VAL A 40 -1.32 0.97 -16.54
C VAL A 40 -2.37 0.88 -17.65
N ILE A 41 -2.90 -0.31 -17.93
CA ILE A 41 -3.94 -0.51 -18.94
C ILE A 41 -5.19 0.30 -18.60
N ALA A 42 -5.61 0.33 -17.32
CA ALA A 42 -6.75 1.14 -16.89
C ALA A 42 -6.52 2.64 -17.13
N SER A 43 -5.30 3.13 -16.90
CA SER A 43 -4.92 4.53 -17.15
C SER A 43 -4.98 4.89 -18.64
N PHE A 44 -4.33 4.09 -19.51
CA PHE A 44 -4.38 4.30 -20.96
C PHE A 44 -5.78 4.11 -21.54
N THR A 45 -6.56 3.17 -21.00
CA THR A 45 -7.97 2.98 -21.41
C THR A 45 -8.82 4.19 -21.01
N ALA A 46 -8.65 4.71 -19.78
CA ALA A 46 -9.36 5.90 -19.33
C ALA A 46 -9.01 7.11 -20.21
N TRP A 47 -7.73 7.27 -20.56
CA TRP A 47 -7.29 8.30 -21.49
C TRP A 47 -7.93 8.13 -22.88
N LEU A 48 -7.88 6.93 -23.49
CA LEU A 48 -8.50 6.65 -24.78
C LEU A 48 -10.02 6.92 -24.77
N LEU A 49 -10.71 6.55 -23.69
CA LEU A 49 -12.14 6.81 -23.53
C LEU A 49 -12.43 8.31 -23.45
N LEU A 50 -11.61 9.08 -22.72
CA LEU A 50 -11.73 10.53 -22.63
C LEU A 50 -11.51 11.19 -24.00
N VAL A 51 -10.46 10.79 -24.74
CA VAL A 51 -10.16 11.29 -26.10
C VAL A 51 -11.26 10.91 -27.09
N GLY A 52 -11.69 9.65 -27.10
CA GLY A 52 -12.75 9.16 -27.97
C GLY A 52 -14.08 9.88 -27.70
N TRP A 53 -14.39 10.17 -26.44
CA TRP A 53 -15.58 10.94 -26.10
C TRP A 53 -15.48 12.40 -26.54
N ARG A 54 -14.30 13.03 -26.39
CA ARG A 54 -14.04 14.40 -26.90
C ARG A 54 -14.33 14.51 -28.39
N SER A 55 -13.85 13.54 -29.16
CA SER A 55 -13.99 13.52 -30.62
C SER A 55 -15.46 13.49 -31.09
N ARG A 56 -16.39 13.10 -30.22
CA ARG A 56 -17.84 13.06 -30.51
C ARG A 56 -18.57 14.36 -30.19
N GLY A 57 -17.87 15.43 -29.82
CA GLY A 57 -18.40 16.81 -29.75
C GLY A 57 -19.33 17.12 -28.57
N SER A 58 -19.52 16.19 -27.63
CA SER A 58 -20.53 16.30 -26.56
C SER A 58 -19.92 16.55 -25.18
N ILE A 59 -18.94 17.44 -25.07
CA ILE A 59 -18.29 17.73 -23.79
C ILE A 59 -18.70 19.12 -23.30
N PRO A 60 -19.46 19.22 -22.19
CA PRO A 60 -19.73 20.49 -21.51
C PRO A 60 -18.43 21.25 -21.22
N ALA A 61 -18.41 22.58 -21.36
CA ALA A 61 -17.22 23.41 -21.11
C ALA A 61 -16.63 23.22 -19.70
N SER A 62 -17.46 22.86 -18.70
CA SER A 62 -17.02 22.51 -17.34
C SER A 62 -16.13 21.26 -17.30
N TRP A 63 -16.28 20.33 -18.24
CA TRP A 63 -15.50 19.10 -18.29
C TRP A 63 -14.05 19.35 -18.73
N ALA A 64 -13.78 20.31 -19.63
CA ALA A 64 -12.42 20.57 -20.11
C ALA A 64 -11.44 20.81 -18.95
N LYS A 65 -11.84 21.66 -18.00
CA LYS A 65 -11.11 21.93 -16.74
C LYS A 65 -11.08 20.74 -15.78
N LEU A 66 -12.07 19.86 -15.83
CA LEU A 66 -12.24 18.74 -14.89
C LEU A 66 -11.59 17.42 -15.33
N SER A 67 -11.32 17.26 -16.63
CA SER A 67 -10.62 16.09 -17.19
C SER A 67 -9.09 16.17 -17.05
N GLY A 68 -8.55 17.35 -16.73
CA GLY A 68 -7.14 17.55 -16.39
C GLY A 68 -6.19 17.90 -17.53
N PHE A 69 -6.65 17.94 -18.78
CA PHE A 69 -5.89 18.44 -19.92
C PHE A 69 -6.83 19.03 -20.96
N ALA A 70 -6.52 20.19 -21.55
CA ALA A 70 -7.39 20.82 -22.53
C ALA A 70 -7.22 20.22 -23.93
N ILE A 71 -5.98 19.99 -24.38
CA ILE A 71 -5.64 19.36 -25.65
C ILE A 71 -5.09 17.95 -25.40
N PRO A 72 -5.68 16.88 -25.97
CA PRO A 72 -5.11 15.54 -25.88
C PRO A 72 -3.76 15.43 -26.59
N GLU A 73 -2.79 14.73 -26.00
CA GLU A 73 -1.52 14.46 -26.67
C GLU A 73 -1.71 13.54 -27.88
N THR A 74 -0.96 13.77 -28.95
CA THR A 74 -0.95 12.90 -30.13
C THR A 74 0.13 11.83 -29.99
N PRO A 75 -0.21 10.54 -29.82
CA PRO A 75 0.80 9.51 -29.66
C PRO A 75 1.55 9.31 -30.98
N SER A 76 2.87 9.52 -30.96
CA SER A 76 3.75 9.08 -32.06
C SER A 76 4.12 7.61 -31.91
N LEU A 77 4.51 6.97 -33.02
CA LEU A 77 4.99 5.58 -33.00
C LEU A 77 6.24 5.45 -32.12
N ALA A 78 7.18 6.39 -32.24
CA ALA A 78 8.44 6.38 -31.49
C ALA A 78 8.20 6.53 -29.98
N GLY A 79 7.40 7.52 -29.56
CA GLY A 79 7.05 7.73 -28.15
C GLY A 79 6.27 6.53 -27.57
N THR A 80 5.35 5.96 -28.35
CA THR A 80 4.61 4.75 -27.94
C THR A 80 5.55 3.57 -27.72
N LEU A 81 6.51 3.34 -28.63
CA LEU A 81 7.51 2.27 -28.48
C LEU A 81 8.39 2.49 -27.25
N LEU A 82 8.81 3.73 -26.97
CA LEU A 82 9.57 4.06 -25.76
C LEU A 82 8.79 3.71 -24.49
N LEU A 83 7.51 4.07 -24.40
CA LEU A 83 6.66 3.72 -23.26
C LEU A 83 6.49 2.21 -23.11
N VAL A 84 6.24 1.50 -24.21
CA VAL A 84 6.12 0.03 -24.19
C VAL A 84 7.41 -0.60 -23.68
N VAL A 85 8.57 -0.17 -24.19
CA VAL A 85 9.89 -0.66 -23.76
C VAL A 85 10.11 -0.36 -22.27
N TRP A 86 9.79 0.84 -21.81
CA TRP A 86 9.97 1.22 -20.41
C TRP A 86 9.11 0.39 -19.46
N TYR A 87 7.80 0.28 -19.71
CA TYR A 87 6.91 -0.55 -18.89
C TYR A 87 7.27 -2.03 -18.99
N ALA A 88 7.67 -2.52 -20.17
CA ALA A 88 8.14 -3.89 -20.34
C ALA A 88 9.41 -4.16 -19.52
N ALA A 89 10.35 -3.21 -19.49
CA ALA A 89 11.56 -3.30 -18.67
C ALA A 89 11.20 -3.37 -17.18
N VAL A 90 10.36 -2.44 -16.69
CA VAL A 90 9.90 -2.41 -15.29
C VAL A 90 9.20 -3.72 -14.89
N VAL A 91 8.26 -4.20 -15.72
CA VAL A 91 7.55 -5.47 -15.48
C VAL A 91 8.52 -6.66 -15.48
N SER A 92 9.46 -6.69 -16.42
CA SER A 92 10.43 -7.78 -16.55
C SER A 92 11.35 -7.86 -15.34
N VAL A 93 11.95 -6.74 -14.92
CA VAL A 93 12.87 -6.72 -13.78
C VAL A 93 12.15 -6.94 -12.45
N ALA A 94 10.94 -6.41 -12.28
CA ALA A 94 10.13 -6.67 -11.08
C ALA A 94 9.73 -8.15 -10.99
N THR A 95 9.36 -8.75 -12.13
CA THR A 95 9.04 -10.18 -12.21
C THR A 95 10.27 -11.05 -11.98
N TRP A 96 11.43 -10.65 -12.51
CA TRP A 96 12.71 -11.31 -12.22
C TRP A 96 13.04 -11.25 -10.73
N GLY A 97 12.99 -10.07 -10.12
CA GLY A 97 13.20 -9.90 -8.68
C GLY A 97 12.25 -10.76 -7.84
N TRP A 98 10.97 -10.83 -8.24
CA TRP A 98 10.00 -11.72 -7.61
C TRP A 98 10.39 -13.20 -7.71
N ARG A 99 10.81 -13.67 -8.90
CA ARG A 99 11.30 -15.05 -9.08
C ARG A 99 12.49 -15.36 -8.17
N VAL A 100 13.50 -14.47 -8.15
CA VAL A 100 14.68 -14.59 -7.27
C VAL A 100 14.26 -14.60 -5.78
N GLY A 101 13.29 -13.77 -5.40
CA GLY A 101 12.74 -13.76 -4.04
C GLY A 101 12.03 -15.06 -3.64
N LEU A 102 11.48 -15.79 -4.62
CA LEU A 102 10.82 -17.09 -4.44
C LEU A 102 11.77 -18.30 -4.44
N GLU A 103 13.05 -18.15 -4.79
CA GLU A 103 13.99 -19.29 -4.83
C GLU A 103 14.25 -19.89 -3.45
N LYS A 104 14.78 -19.10 -2.49
CA LYS A 104 15.12 -19.65 -1.16
C LYS A 104 13.89 -19.72 -0.26
N ARG A 105 13.53 -20.92 0.21
CA ARG A 105 12.41 -21.09 1.14
C ARG A 105 12.82 -20.68 2.56
N PRO A 106 11.98 -19.94 3.32
CA PRO A 106 12.23 -19.76 4.75
C PRO A 106 12.16 -21.13 5.45
N PRO A 107 12.95 -21.38 6.50
CA PRO A 107 12.90 -22.63 7.25
C PRO A 107 11.48 -22.91 7.76
N ALA A 108 11.00 -24.15 7.59
CA ALA A 108 9.64 -24.53 7.98
C ALA A 108 9.35 -24.27 9.46
N ALA A 109 10.33 -24.53 10.33
CA ALA A 109 10.26 -24.23 11.76
C ALA A 109 10.05 -22.73 12.06
N THR A 110 10.66 -21.84 11.26
CA THR A 110 10.46 -20.39 11.39
C THR A 110 9.04 -20.03 10.97
N VAL A 111 8.55 -20.53 9.83
CA VAL A 111 7.20 -20.26 9.34
C VAL A 111 6.14 -20.74 10.34
N ALA A 112 6.29 -21.97 10.84
CA ALA A 112 5.37 -22.55 11.83
C ALA A 112 5.29 -21.68 13.10
N ARG A 113 6.42 -21.20 13.60
CA ARG A 113 6.49 -20.30 14.77
C ARG A 113 5.73 -18.98 14.52
N LEU A 114 5.91 -18.39 13.34
CA LEU A 114 5.23 -17.14 12.95
C LEU A 114 3.72 -17.30 12.74
N MET A 115 3.19 -18.52 12.74
CA MET A 115 1.76 -18.81 12.60
C MET A 115 1.07 -19.13 13.94
N THR A 116 1.83 -19.17 15.04
CA THR A 116 1.28 -19.39 16.38
C THR A 116 0.43 -18.20 16.84
N ALA A 117 -0.67 -18.48 17.56
CA ALA A 117 -1.56 -17.43 18.06
C ALA A 117 -0.86 -16.44 19.01
N SER A 118 0.11 -16.93 19.79
CA SER A 118 0.92 -16.10 20.69
C SER A 118 1.78 -15.11 19.92
N PHE A 119 2.49 -15.57 18.89
CA PHE A 119 3.28 -14.70 18.02
C PHE A 119 2.39 -13.67 17.32
N GLU A 120 1.30 -14.10 16.68
CA GLU A 120 0.40 -13.23 15.94
C GLU A 120 -0.20 -12.13 16.83
N ARG A 121 -0.61 -12.47 18.06
CA ARG A 121 -1.15 -11.51 19.03
C ARG A 121 -0.11 -10.45 19.42
N ARG A 122 1.12 -10.86 19.72
CA ARG A 122 2.20 -9.95 20.12
C ARG A 122 2.65 -9.05 18.96
N TYR A 123 2.77 -9.64 17.77
CA TYR A 123 3.06 -8.90 16.54
C TYR A 123 2.03 -7.80 16.29
N PHE A 124 0.73 -8.15 16.38
CA PHE A 124 -0.35 -7.16 16.25
C PHE A 124 -0.31 -6.09 17.35
N ALA A 125 -0.05 -6.48 18.62
CA ALA A 125 0.03 -5.51 19.72
C ALA A 125 1.12 -4.46 19.49
N LEU A 126 2.30 -4.85 18.99
CA LEU A 126 3.39 -3.93 18.68
C LEU A 126 2.99 -2.92 17.61
N ILE A 127 2.43 -3.39 16.48
CA ILE A 127 1.95 -2.51 15.40
C ILE A 127 0.83 -1.59 15.90
N MET A 128 -0.06 -2.11 16.75
CA MET A 128 -1.16 -1.34 17.32
C MET A 128 -0.66 -0.22 18.23
N ILE A 129 0.29 -0.50 19.11
CA ILE A 129 0.93 0.52 19.97
C ILE A 129 1.59 1.60 19.11
N THR A 130 2.35 1.22 18.08
CA THR A 130 2.95 2.18 17.14
C THR A 130 1.90 3.04 16.45
N SER A 131 0.77 2.45 16.04
CA SER A 131 -0.34 3.15 15.41
C SER A 131 -0.98 4.18 16.36
N ILE A 132 -1.20 3.80 17.62
CA ILE A 132 -1.77 4.67 18.65
C ILE A 132 -0.85 5.88 18.88
N ILE A 133 0.45 5.64 19.09
CA ILE A 133 1.43 6.71 19.31
C ILE A 133 1.44 7.68 18.13
N GLY A 134 1.49 7.15 16.90
CA GLY A 134 1.51 7.97 15.70
C GLY A 134 0.26 8.84 15.50
N ILE A 135 -0.93 8.26 15.69
CA ILE A 135 -2.19 8.98 15.55
C ILE A 135 -2.34 10.02 16.66
N ALA A 136 -2.12 9.62 17.92
CA ALA A 136 -2.22 10.53 19.06
C ALA A 136 -1.28 11.74 18.91
N TYR A 137 -0.02 11.50 18.54
CA TYR A 137 0.94 12.56 18.28
C TYR A 137 0.50 13.50 17.15
N SER A 138 -0.02 12.94 16.06
CA SER A 138 -0.45 13.73 14.90
C SER A 138 -1.62 14.65 15.26
N TYR A 139 -2.63 14.12 15.96
CA TYR A 139 -3.77 14.92 16.42
C TYR A 139 -3.39 15.94 17.49
N TYR A 140 -2.48 15.60 18.40
CA TYR A 140 -1.94 16.55 19.37
C TYR A 140 -1.26 17.73 18.68
N LYS A 141 -0.41 17.46 17.68
CA LYS A 141 0.27 18.51 16.92
C LYS A 141 -0.69 19.39 16.13
N ILE A 142 -1.65 18.77 15.45
CA ILE A 142 -2.73 19.47 14.75
C ILE A 142 -3.51 20.38 15.71
N GLY A 143 -3.98 19.84 16.84
CA GLY A 143 -4.77 20.60 17.83
C GLY A 143 -3.98 21.69 18.55
N SER A 144 -2.65 21.55 18.63
CA SER A 144 -1.77 22.60 19.18
C SER A 144 -1.54 23.77 18.22
N ALA A 145 -1.70 23.54 16.90
CA ALA A 145 -1.46 24.55 15.88
C ALA A 145 -2.75 25.25 15.43
N GLN A 146 -3.91 24.58 15.48
CA GLN A 146 -5.19 25.11 14.99
C GLN A 146 -6.39 24.54 15.77
N SER A 147 -7.51 25.27 15.75
CA SER A 147 -8.82 24.76 16.21
C SER A 147 -9.29 23.61 15.31
N ILE A 148 -9.33 22.38 15.86
CA ILE A 148 -9.72 21.16 15.14
C ILE A 148 -11.11 21.31 14.46
N ILE A 149 -12.03 22.04 15.09
CA ILE A 149 -13.40 22.25 14.58
C ILE A 149 -13.42 23.32 13.48
N GLY A 150 -12.60 24.36 13.60
CA GLY A 150 -12.46 25.40 12.57
C GLY A 150 -11.78 24.89 11.30
N SER A 151 -10.73 24.08 11.44
CA SER A 151 -10.00 23.53 10.28
C SER A 151 -10.76 22.42 9.55
N LEU A 152 -11.77 21.79 10.19
CA LEU A 152 -12.71 20.89 9.53
C LEU A 152 -13.75 21.63 8.66
N THR A 153 -13.99 22.92 8.94
CA THR A 153 -14.98 23.75 8.22
C THR A 153 -14.35 24.69 7.20
N THR A 154 -13.12 25.18 7.41
CA THR A 154 -12.33 25.89 6.38
C THR A 154 -11.49 24.90 5.59
N GLN A 155 -11.94 24.59 4.38
CA GLN A 155 -11.33 23.63 3.46
C GLN A 155 -9.89 23.99 3.05
N GLU A 156 -9.18 22.90 2.71
CA GLU A 156 -7.86 22.78 2.09
C GLU A 156 -6.61 22.93 2.98
N ASP A 157 -5.84 21.84 2.99
CA ASP A 157 -4.40 21.78 3.28
C ASP A 157 -3.88 22.07 4.69
N GLN A 158 -4.69 22.64 5.58
CA GLN A 158 -4.20 23.04 6.89
C GLN A 158 -3.79 21.86 7.80
N PHE A 159 -4.51 20.73 7.78
CA PHE A 159 -4.18 19.56 8.62
C PHE A 159 -2.87 18.88 8.25
N THR A 160 -2.59 18.74 6.95
CA THR A 160 -1.34 18.16 6.47
C THR A 160 -0.19 19.17 6.58
N ASN A 161 -0.45 20.46 6.37
CA ASN A 161 0.56 21.53 6.52
C ASN A 161 0.91 21.80 7.99
N ALA A 162 0.01 21.49 8.94
CA ALA A 162 0.27 21.57 10.37
C ALA A 162 1.21 20.45 10.88
N LEU A 163 1.42 19.41 10.09
CA LEU A 163 2.36 18.34 10.43
C LEU A 163 3.77 18.67 9.93
N PRO A 164 4.82 18.33 10.70
CA PRO A 164 6.18 18.57 10.25
C PRO A 164 6.48 17.77 8.97
N GLY A 165 7.02 18.44 7.95
CA GLY A 165 7.30 17.86 6.63
C GLY A 165 8.50 16.90 6.56
N TYR A 166 9.03 16.45 7.70
CA TYR A 166 10.14 15.50 7.81
C TYR A 166 9.68 14.17 8.40
N ALA A 167 10.48 13.11 8.23
CA ALA A 167 10.20 11.83 8.87
C ALA A 167 10.32 11.98 10.40
N GLY A 168 9.24 11.71 11.13
CA GLY A 168 9.18 11.88 12.58
C GLY A 168 8.13 10.99 13.23
N VAL A 169 7.73 11.31 14.45
CA VAL A 169 6.72 10.54 15.22
C VAL A 169 5.39 10.47 14.46
N GLN A 170 5.05 11.51 13.70
CA GLN A 170 3.89 11.55 12.82
C GLN A 170 3.92 10.49 11.71
N THR A 171 5.08 9.93 11.32
CA THR A 171 5.14 8.84 10.34
C THR A 171 4.57 7.54 10.90
N LEU A 172 4.63 7.35 12.22
CA LEU A 172 4.16 6.15 12.91
C LEU A 172 2.68 5.86 12.68
N ARG A 173 1.88 6.89 12.37
CA ARG A 173 0.45 6.73 12.04
C ARG A 173 0.23 5.81 10.83
N SER A 174 1.23 5.69 9.95
CA SER A 174 1.18 4.79 8.79
C SER A 174 1.06 3.33 9.22
N ALA A 175 1.47 2.97 10.44
CA ALA A 175 1.32 1.63 10.99
C ALA A 175 -0.14 1.13 10.96
N THR A 176 -1.12 2.05 10.96
CA THR A 176 -2.55 1.74 10.80
C THR A 176 -2.86 0.97 9.52
N ILE A 177 -2.07 1.16 8.46
CA ILE A 177 -2.17 0.45 7.18
C ILE A 177 -1.98 -1.06 7.36
N LEU A 178 -1.12 -1.48 8.31
CA LEU A 178 -0.95 -2.88 8.67
C LEU A 178 -1.90 -3.28 9.80
N ALA A 179 -2.09 -2.42 10.81
CA ALA A 179 -2.87 -2.75 12.00
C ALA A 179 -4.32 -3.13 11.67
N ALA A 180 -5.02 -2.33 10.87
CA ALA A 180 -6.43 -2.53 10.54
C ALA A 180 -6.70 -3.88 9.83
N PRO A 181 -6.07 -4.20 8.69
CA PRO A 181 -6.33 -5.46 7.98
C PRO A 181 -5.88 -6.69 8.78
N ILE A 182 -4.77 -6.59 9.52
CA ILE A 182 -4.30 -7.68 10.40
C ILE A 182 -5.25 -7.87 11.58
N GLY A 183 -5.70 -6.79 12.22
CA GLY A 183 -6.67 -6.83 13.32
C GLY A 183 -7.98 -7.47 12.89
N PHE A 184 -8.50 -7.12 11.71
CA PHE A 184 -9.68 -7.76 11.14
C PHE A 184 -9.49 -9.27 10.94
N TYR A 185 -8.35 -9.68 10.39
CA TYR A 185 -8.00 -11.09 10.22
C TYR A 185 -7.89 -11.84 11.56
N LEU A 186 -7.19 -11.29 12.54
CA LEU A 186 -7.01 -11.93 13.84
C LEU A 186 -8.30 -12.03 14.65
N TRP A 187 -9.20 -11.06 14.52
CA TRP A 187 -10.54 -11.13 15.09
C TRP A 187 -11.35 -12.26 14.45
N ARG A 188 -11.30 -12.41 13.13
CA ARG A 188 -11.93 -13.54 12.43
C ARG A 188 -11.35 -14.89 12.85
N LYS A 189 -10.04 -14.95 13.10
CA LYS A 189 -9.33 -16.13 13.63
C LYS A 189 -9.56 -16.35 15.14
N LYS A 190 -10.30 -15.46 15.83
CA LYS A 190 -10.53 -15.49 17.29
C LYS A 190 -9.26 -15.40 18.14
N VAL A 191 -8.18 -14.83 17.60
CA VAL A 191 -6.91 -14.62 18.31
C VAL A 191 -6.97 -13.36 19.20
N ILE A 192 -7.73 -12.36 18.78
CA ILE A 192 -7.98 -11.11 19.52
C ILE A 192 -9.49 -10.86 19.68
N ALA A 193 -9.86 -10.07 20.69
CA ALA A 193 -11.25 -9.65 20.90
C ALA A 193 -11.67 -8.56 19.90
N TRP A 194 -12.99 -8.44 19.66
CA TRP A 194 -13.56 -7.48 18.72
C TRP A 194 -13.22 -6.01 19.01
N PRO A 195 -13.06 -5.53 20.27
CA PRO A 195 -12.76 -4.12 20.52
C PRO A 195 -11.42 -3.70 19.93
N PHE A 196 -10.41 -4.57 19.94
CA PHE A 196 -9.10 -4.29 19.35
C PHE A 196 -9.17 -4.13 17.83
N MET A 197 -10.01 -4.92 17.17
CA MET A 197 -10.24 -4.82 15.73
C MET A 197 -10.94 -3.50 15.37
N VAL A 198 -12.01 -3.15 16.09
CA VAL A 198 -12.73 -1.88 15.88
C VAL A 198 -11.80 -0.70 16.14
N PHE A 199 -11.01 -0.74 17.21
CA PHE A 199 -10.06 0.30 17.52
C PHE A 199 -8.99 0.47 16.43
N ALA A 200 -8.46 -0.63 15.86
CA ALA A 200 -7.51 -0.56 14.74
C ALA A 200 -8.13 0.05 13.48
N LEU A 201 -9.40 -0.27 13.17
CA LEU A 201 -10.13 0.34 12.06
C LEU A 201 -10.37 1.84 12.28
N LEU A 202 -10.75 2.24 13.49
CA LEU A 202 -10.92 3.66 13.84
C LEU A 202 -9.62 4.44 13.67
N LEU A 203 -8.48 3.89 14.11
CA LEU A 203 -7.18 4.52 13.88
C LEU A 203 -6.85 4.69 12.39
N LEU A 204 -7.22 3.73 11.54
CA LEU A 204 -7.05 3.85 10.08
C LEU A 204 -7.94 4.95 9.49
N VAL A 205 -9.19 5.07 9.94
CA VAL A 205 -10.11 6.15 9.51
C VAL A 205 -9.56 7.52 9.92
N LEU A 206 -9.08 7.64 11.17
CA LEU A 206 -8.42 8.85 11.66
C LEU A 206 -7.14 9.17 10.85
N ASN A 207 -6.37 8.14 10.47
CA ASN A 207 -5.20 8.34 9.61
C ASN A 207 -5.59 8.85 8.22
N ALA A 208 -6.65 8.28 7.63
CA ALA A 208 -7.16 8.64 6.31
C ALA A 208 -7.67 10.09 6.29
N ALA A 209 -8.26 10.55 7.39
CA ALA A 209 -8.67 11.95 7.56
C ALA A 209 -7.48 12.93 7.50
N ILE A 210 -6.30 12.54 8.01
CA ILE A 210 -5.12 13.42 8.09
C ILE A 210 -4.35 13.54 6.77
N ALA A 211 -4.03 12.42 6.08
CA ALA A 211 -3.09 12.48 4.95
C ALA A 211 -3.54 11.76 3.68
N SER A 212 -4.83 11.81 3.43
CA SER A 212 -5.46 11.36 2.19
C SER A 212 -5.65 9.85 2.04
N ARG A 213 -6.43 9.57 0.99
CA ARG A 213 -7.09 8.33 0.54
C ARG A 213 -6.12 7.16 0.29
N LEU A 214 -4.83 7.45 0.13
CA LEU A 214 -3.79 6.47 -0.21
C LEU A 214 -3.61 5.40 0.87
N SER A 215 -3.74 5.76 2.15
CA SER A 215 -3.60 4.80 3.27
C SER A 215 -4.70 3.74 3.27
N LEU A 216 -5.93 4.11 2.90
CA LEU A 216 -7.06 3.18 2.77
C LEU A 216 -6.83 2.20 1.63
N PHE A 217 -6.38 2.69 0.47
CA PHE A 217 -6.12 1.84 -0.68
C PHE A 217 -4.97 0.87 -0.41
N MET A 218 -3.86 1.33 0.17
CA MET A 218 -2.76 0.45 0.59
C MET A 218 -3.23 -0.59 1.62
N ALA A 219 -4.04 -0.21 2.61
CA ALA A 219 -4.61 -1.14 3.58
C ALA A 219 -5.53 -2.20 2.94
N ALA A 220 -6.28 -1.82 1.91
CA ALA A 220 -7.09 -2.76 1.11
C ALA A 220 -6.21 -3.78 0.36
N VAL A 221 -5.08 -3.34 -0.22
CA VAL A 221 -4.12 -4.25 -0.86
C VAL A 221 -3.46 -5.18 0.18
N VAL A 222 -3.11 -4.68 1.37
CA VAL A 222 -2.63 -5.52 2.48
C VAL A 222 -3.68 -6.57 2.87
N TYR A 223 -4.95 -6.19 2.96
CA TYR A 223 -6.04 -7.14 3.20
C TYR A 223 -6.18 -8.16 2.06
N LEU A 224 -6.02 -7.73 0.81
CA LEU A 224 -6.04 -8.62 -0.36
C LEU A 224 -4.96 -9.72 -0.22
N VAL A 225 -3.75 -9.38 0.24
CA VAL A 225 -2.69 -10.35 0.49
C VAL A 225 -3.06 -11.34 1.58
N ILE A 226 -3.63 -10.86 2.70
CA ILE A 226 -4.14 -11.75 3.75
C ILE A 226 -5.19 -12.69 3.18
N TRP A 227 -6.12 -12.17 2.38
CA TRP A 227 -7.13 -12.97 1.72
C TRP A 227 -6.50 -14.02 0.81
N VAL A 228 -5.50 -13.67 -0.02
CA VAL A 228 -4.73 -14.61 -0.87
C VAL A 228 -4.11 -15.74 -0.04
N LYS A 229 -3.46 -15.41 1.08
CA LYS A 229 -2.76 -16.40 1.91
C LYS A 229 -3.69 -17.30 2.72
N THR A 230 -4.91 -16.86 2.97
CA THR A 230 -5.89 -17.58 3.82
C THR A 230 -6.96 -18.30 3.01
N ARG A 231 -6.87 -18.28 1.67
CA ARG A 231 -7.79 -19.04 0.82
C ARG A 231 -7.62 -20.51 1.10
N THR A 232 -8.68 -21.17 1.54
CA THR A 232 -8.78 -22.62 1.42
C THR A 232 -8.84 -22.95 -0.07
N PRO A 233 -8.04 -23.91 -0.58
CA PRO A 233 -8.29 -24.51 -1.87
C PRO A 233 -9.57 -25.32 -1.74
N SER A 234 -10.73 -24.65 -1.80
CA SER A 234 -12.01 -25.33 -1.76
C SER A 234 -12.36 -25.84 -3.14
N ALA A 235 -12.63 -27.13 -3.22
CA ALA A 235 -13.32 -27.76 -4.33
C ALA A 235 -14.61 -26.98 -4.67
N HIS A 236 -14.61 -26.37 -5.86
CA HIS A 236 -15.73 -26.10 -6.77
C HIS A 236 -17.15 -26.15 -6.17
N THR A 237 -17.46 -25.30 -5.18
CA THR A 237 -18.85 -25.03 -4.76
C THR A 237 -19.14 -23.55 -4.98
N GLY A 238 -19.80 -23.25 -6.10
CA GLY A 238 -20.00 -21.89 -6.64
C GLY A 238 -20.67 -20.90 -5.67
N SER A 239 -21.47 -21.39 -4.71
CA SER A 239 -22.17 -20.52 -3.74
C SER A 239 -21.24 -19.85 -2.72
N ALA A 240 -20.10 -20.46 -2.35
CA ALA A 240 -19.19 -19.89 -1.36
C ALA A 240 -18.26 -18.83 -1.99
N VAL A 241 -17.95 -19.01 -3.27
CA VAL A 241 -17.17 -18.06 -4.07
C VAL A 241 -17.99 -16.79 -4.33
N ALA A 242 -19.26 -16.93 -4.73
CA ALA A 242 -20.18 -15.80 -4.94
C ALA A 242 -20.34 -14.94 -3.67
N ARG A 243 -20.59 -15.56 -2.50
CA ARG A 243 -20.71 -14.84 -1.21
C ARG A 243 -19.43 -14.08 -0.82
N ARG A 244 -18.24 -14.63 -1.15
CA ARG A 244 -16.95 -13.98 -0.88
C ARG A 244 -16.70 -12.80 -1.81
N TRP A 245 -17.05 -12.90 -3.08
CA TRP A 245 -16.98 -11.78 -4.03
C TRP A 245 -17.98 -10.68 -3.69
N ILE A 246 -19.20 -11.03 -3.29
CA ILE A 246 -20.20 -10.03 -2.84
C ILE A 246 -19.67 -9.28 -1.61
N ALA A 247 -19.09 -9.97 -0.62
CA ALA A 247 -18.51 -9.29 0.54
C ALA A 247 -17.33 -8.38 0.17
N ALA A 248 -16.48 -8.78 -0.78
CA ALA A 248 -15.39 -7.94 -1.27
C ALA A 248 -15.91 -6.71 -2.05
N VAL A 249 -16.91 -6.90 -2.92
CA VAL A 249 -17.57 -5.82 -3.66
C VAL A 249 -18.29 -4.86 -2.71
N VAL A 250 -18.94 -5.35 -1.65
CA VAL A 250 -19.56 -4.51 -0.63
C VAL A 250 -18.50 -3.74 0.16
N LEU A 251 -17.38 -4.37 0.55
CA LEU A 251 -16.30 -3.68 1.25
C LEU A 251 -15.66 -2.59 0.38
N VAL A 252 -15.42 -2.89 -0.90
CA VAL A 252 -14.94 -1.92 -1.89
C VAL A 252 -15.98 -0.82 -2.10
N GLY A 253 -17.27 -1.17 -2.22
CA GLY A 253 -18.37 -0.23 -2.38
C GLY A 253 -18.48 0.73 -1.20
N VAL A 254 -18.49 0.22 0.04
CA VAL A 254 -18.49 1.02 1.27
C VAL A 254 -17.23 1.88 1.37
N GLY A 255 -16.06 1.33 1.04
CA GLY A 255 -14.80 2.09 0.98
C GLY A 255 -14.87 3.21 -0.05
N MET A 256 -15.41 2.95 -1.25
CA MET A 256 -15.60 3.93 -2.31
C MET A 256 -16.66 4.97 -1.96
N SER A 257 -17.73 4.62 -1.24
CA SER A 257 -18.73 5.56 -0.74
C SER A 257 -18.19 6.45 0.38
N LEU A 258 -17.40 5.90 1.30
CA LEU A 258 -16.70 6.68 2.33
C LEU A 258 -15.68 7.62 1.70
N LEU A 259 -14.93 7.15 0.71
CA LEU A 259 -14.04 7.98 -0.10
C LEU A 259 -14.86 9.07 -0.81
N ALA A 260 -15.92 8.74 -1.52
CA ALA A 260 -16.78 9.70 -2.21
C ALA A 260 -17.34 10.79 -1.29
N GLY A 261 -17.78 10.42 -0.08
CA GLY A 261 -18.26 11.37 0.93
C GLY A 261 -17.16 12.28 1.46
N LEU A 262 -16.00 11.71 1.81
CA LEU A 262 -14.83 12.49 2.24
C LEU A 262 -14.30 13.40 1.11
N ASN A 263 -14.41 12.96 -0.14
CA ASN A 263 -13.99 13.72 -1.33
C ASN A 263 -14.93 14.90 -1.59
N TYR A 264 -16.23 14.67 -1.46
CA TYR A 264 -17.24 15.71 -1.59
C TYR A 264 -17.04 16.78 -0.52
N VAL A 265 -16.95 16.38 0.75
CA VAL A 265 -16.75 17.34 1.85
C VAL A 265 -15.45 18.13 1.71
N ARG A 266 -14.43 17.60 1.01
CA ARG A 266 -13.14 18.27 0.83
C ARG A 266 -13.06 19.18 -0.38
N ASN A 267 -13.64 18.79 -1.52
CA ASN A 267 -13.47 19.52 -2.78
C ASN A 267 -14.77 20.17 -3.29
N ALA A 268 -15.89 20.11 -2.53
CA ALA A 268 -17.20 20.56 -2.99
C ALA A 268 -17.22 22.02 -3.46
N LEU A 269 -16.44 22.92 -2.86
CA LEU A 269 -16.41 24.33 -3.27
C LEU A 269 -15.83 24.49 -4.69
N TYR A 270 -14.66 23.89 -4.96
CA TYR A 270 -14.05 23.90 -6.29
C TYR A 270 -14.99 23.37 -7.38
N TYR A 271 -15.65 22.23 -7.15
CA TYR A 271 -16.55 21.66 -8.14
C TYR A 271 -17.84 22.48 -8.31
N LYS A 272 -18.32 23.11 -7.23
CA LYS A 272 -19.47 24.01 -7.27
C LYS A 272 -19.15 25.27 -8.08
N ASP A 273 -17.93 25.77 -8.01
CA ASP A 273 -17.46 26.94 -8.78
C ASP A 273 -17.40 26.67 -10.29
N VAL A 274 -17.22 25.41 -10.70
CA VAL A 274 -17.33 24.98 -12.11
C VAL A 274 -18.70 24.38 -12.48
N GLY A 275 -19.71 24.60 -11.63
CA GLY A 275 -21.12 24.26 -11.91
C GLY A 275 -21.49 22.79 -11.68
N VAL A 276 -20.63 21.98 -11.07
CA VAL A 276 -20.91 20.58 -10.74
C VAL A 276 -21.36 20.50 -9.28
N THR A 277 -22.60 20.07 -9.03
CA THR A 277 -23.15 19.94 -7.66
C THR A 277 -23.45 18.49 -7.26
N ASN A 278 -23.52 17.58 -8.24
CA ASN A 278 -23.82 16.17 -7.97
C ASN A 278 -22.55 15.42 -7.51
N PRO A 279 -22.53 14.83 -6.30
CA PRO A 279 -21.35 14.14 -5.74
C PRO A 279 -20.89 12.93 -6.56
N TYR A 280 -21.81 12.22 -7.23
CA TYR A 280 -21.44 11.07 -8.06
C TYR A 280 -20.73 11.51 -9.34
N VAL A 281 -21.20 12.60 -9.94
CA VAL A 281 -20.60 13.20 -11.14
C VAL A 281 -19.22 13.78 -10.82
N MET A 282 -19.06 14.45 -9.67
CA MET A 282 -17.74 14.89 -9.18
C MET A 282 -16.75 13.73 -9.02
N ASN A 283 -17.19 12.61 -8.45
CA ASN A 283 -16.32 11.44 -8.30
C ASN A 283 -15.98 10.80 -9.65
N LEU A 284 -16.92 10.77 -10.61
CA LEU A 284 -16.63 10.31 -11.97
C LEU A 284 -15.55 11.17 -12.63
N TYR A 285 -15.62 12.50 -12.49
CA TYR A 285 -14.58 13.40 -12.98
C TYR A 285 -13.24 13.18 -12.30
N GLN A 286 -13.22 13.08 -10.97
CA GLN A 286 -12.00 12.78 -10.22
C GLN A 286 -11.38 11.46 -10.65
N MET A 287 -12.17 10.40 -10.81
CA MET A 287 -11.67 9.10 -11.26
C MET A 287 -11.16 9.16 -12.70
N GLY A 288 -11.87 9.84 -13.59
CA GLY A 288 -11.48 10.01 -14.99
C GLY A 288 -10.15 10.74 -15.12
N ALA A 289 -9.99 11.89 -14.46
CA ALA A 289 -8.75 12.65 -14.49
C ALA A 289 -7.62 11.94 -13.73
N TYR A 290 -7.91 11.35 -12.57
CA TYR A 290 -6.93 10.57 -11.80
C TYR A 290 -6.35 9.42 -12.62
N LEU A 291 -7.18 8.71 -13.39
CA LEU A 291 -6.74 7.61 -14.24
C LEU A 291 -6.14 8.09 -15.58
N GLY A 292 -6.71 9.11 -16.22
CA GLY A 292 -6.35 9.52 -17.57
C GLY A 292 -5.15 10.47 -17.67
N VAL A 293 -4.95 11.37 -16.70
CA VAL A 293 -3.87 12.37 -16.73
C VAL A 293 -2.47 11.73 -16.74
N PRO A 294 -2.17 10.67 -15.97
CA PRO A 294 -0.83 10.05 -16.03
C PRO A 294 -0.50 9.46 -17.40
N ALA A 295 -1.48 8.91 -18.12
CA ALA A 295 -1.28 8.45 -19.49
C ALA A 295 -1.03 9.62 -20.45
N GLN A 296 -1.82 10.70 -20.37
CA GLN A 296 -1.58 11.96 -21.12
C GLN A 296 -0.14 12.45 -20.94
N VAL A 297 0.31 12.60 -19.70
CA VAL A 297 1.66 13.08 -19.37
C VAL A 297 2.73 12.12 -19.88
N SER A 298 2.52 10.81 -19.75
CA SER A 298 3.46 9.80 -20.26
C SER A 298 3.62 9.88 -21.78
N ILE A 299 2.51 10.06 -22.51
CA ILE A 299 2.51 10.15 -23.97
C ILE A 299 3.29 11.38 -24.42
N GLY A 300 2.98 12.56 -23.88
CA GLY A 300 3.63 13.81 -24.28
C GLY A 300 5.13 13.82 -23.97
N VAL A 301 5.53 13.37 -22.77
CA VAL A 301 6.96 13.27 -22.43
C VAL A 301 7.67 12.25 -23.31
N ALA A 302 7.07 11.09 -23.59
CA ALA A 302 7.71 10.10 -24.43
C ALA A 302 7.91 10.60 -25.86
N ASP A 303 6.96 11.35 -26.41
CA ASP A 303 7.09 11.97 -27.72
C ASP A 303 8.18 13.04 -27.73
N ALA A 304 8.21 13.92 -26.72
CA ALA A 304 9.19 14.98 -26.62
C ALA A 304 10.64 14.45 -26.52
N VAL A 305 10.84 13.35 -25.80
CA VAL A 305 12.13 12.66 -25.71
C VAL A 305 12.51 12.06 -27.07
N MET A 306 11.59 11.37 -27.74
CA MET A 306 11.89 10.68 -29.00
C MET A 306 12.06 11.63 -30.19
N THR A 307 11.43 12.81 -30.16
CA THR A 307 11.61 13.88 -31.15
C THR A 307 12.79 14.79 -30.83
N ALA A 308 13.50 14.54 -29.72
CA ALA A 308 14.59 15.37 -29.20
C ALA A 308 14.19 16.85 -28.97
N THR A 309 12.90 17.13 -28.81
CA THR A 309 12.42 18.46 -28.41
C THR A 309 12.66 18.71 -26.92
N TRP A 310 12.83 17.64 -26.13
CA TRP A 310 13.26 17.73 -24.74
C TRP A 310 14.29 16.67 -24.37
N GLU A 311 15.52 17.12 -24.10
CA GLU A 311 16.60 16.28 -23.59
C GLU A 311 16.95 16.63 -22.15
N ASN A 312 16.83 15.66 -21.26
CA ASN A 312 17.39 15.73 -19.91
C ASN A 312 18.44 14.62 -19.76
N PRO A 313 19.73 14.92 -19.96
CA PRO A 313 20.77 13.90 -19.89
C PRO A 313 20.89 13.30 -18.47
N GLY A 314 20.54 14.07 -17.43
CA GLY A 314 20.80 13.73 -16.04
C GLY A 314 22.29 13.53 -15.76
N HIS A 315 22.67 13.43 -14.49
CA HIS A 315 24.04 13.07 -14.11
C HIS A 315 23.99 11.79 -13.29
N ILE A 316 24.76 10.77 -13.68
CA ILE A 316 24.69 9.42 -13.10
C ILE A 316 24.67 9.42 -11.56
N VAL A 317 25.49 10.27 -10.93
CA VAL A 317 25.55 10.35 -9.46
C VAL A 317 24.32 11.00 -8.85
N THR A 318 23.83 12.12 -9.40
CA THR A 318 22.69 12.86 -8.83
C THR A 318 21.37 12.15 -9.14
N SER A 319 21.28 11.51 -10.31
CA SER A 319 20.13 10.68 -10.70
C SER A 319 19.94 9.46 -9.80
N SER A 320 20.95 9.05 -9.01
CA SER A 320 20.79 8.01 -7.99
C SER A 320 19.78 8.41 -6.89
N ASP A 321 19.50 9.70 -6.72
CA ASP A 321 18.46 10.18 -5.82
C ASP A 321 17.06 9.67 -6.24
N ALA A 322 16.86 9.29 -7.51
CA ALA A 322 15.63 8.62 -7.96
C ALA A 322 15.33 7.33 -7.18
N ALA A 323 16.35 6.62 -6.70
CA ALA A 323 16.21 5.40 -5.90
C ALA A 323 16.46 5.62 -4.41
N ARG A 324 16.96 6.80 -4.02
CA ARG A 324 17.30 7.10 -2.63
C ARG A 324 16.04 7.25 -1.77
N PRO A 325 16.03 6.70 -0.54
CA PRO A 325 14.97 6.95 0.42
C PRO A 325 14.70 8.44 0.63
N THR A 326 13.44 8.86 0.58
CA THR A 326 13.09 10.29 0.68
C THR A 326 13.48 10.93 2.00
N PHE A 327 13.59 10.16 3.10
CA PHE A 327 14.07 10.69 4.38
C PHE A 327 15.59 10.92 4.44
N LEU A 328 16.35 10.44 3.45
CA LEU A 328 17.77 10.74 3.30
C LEU A 328 18.01 11.93 2.34
N GLN A 329 16.95 12.43 1.70
CA GLN A 329 16.98 13.64 0.88
C GLN A 329 16.65 14.82 1.79
N PHE A 330 17.68 15.54 2.25
CA PHE A 330 17.53 16.65 3.20
C PHE A 330 17.00 17.92 2.55
N GLN A 331 17.03 18.01 1.21
CA GLN A 331 16.34 19.05 0.46
C GLN A 331 14.89 18.63 0.29
N LYS A 332 14.02 19.31 1.03
CA LYS A 332 12.58 19.14 1.01
C LYS A 332 12.06 19.39 -0.41
N VAL A 333 11.48 18.38 -1.03
CA VAL A 333 10.48 18.58 -2.09
C VAL A 333 9.25 19.17 -1.38
N ALA A 334 9.03 20.47 -1.51
CA ALA A 334 7.88 21.13 -0.91
C ALA A 334 6.60 20.56 -1.53
N LYS A 335 5.45 20.63 -0.84
CA LYS A 335 4.17 20.15 -1.42
C LYS A 335 3.81 20.91 -2.71
N SER A 336 4.32 22.14 -2.87
CA SER A 336 4.31 22.92 -4.11
C SER A 336 5.01 22.21 -5.27
N ASP A 337 6.02 21.37 -5.00
CA ASP A 337 6.76 20.65 -6.03
C ASP A 337 6.00 19.39 -6.51
N GLY A 338 4.91 19.04 -5.81
CA GLY A 338 3.91 18.07 -6.27
C GLY A 338 2.82 18.68 -7.15
N LEU A 339 2.69 20.01 -7.15
CA LEU A 339 1.94 20.78 -8.15
C LEU A 339 2.91 21.01 -9.33
N LYS A 340 3.02 20.01 -10.19
CA LYS A 340 3.84 20.10 -11.38
C LYS A 340 2.99 20.65 -12.51
N ASP A 341 3.20 21.92 -12.83
CA ASP A 341 2.62 22.54 -14.02
C ASP A 341 3.38 22.11 -15.28
N ALA A 342 2.90 22.52 -16.46
CA ALA A 342 3.53 22.22 -17.74
C ALA A 342 5.05 22.54 -17.77
N GLU A 343 5.49 23.55 -17.02
CA GLU A 343 6.92 23.91 -16.86
C GLU A 343 7.79 22.74 -16.38
N ALA A 344 7.27 21.90 -15.46
CA ALA A 344 8.01 20.76 -14.92
C ALA A 344 8.33 19.70 -15.99
N TYR A 345 7.64 19.74 -17.13
CA TYR A 345 7.86 18.87 -18.29
C TYR A 345 8.35 19.66 -19.51
N ALA A 346 9.04 20.77 -19.28
CA ALA A 346 9.55 21.68 -20.32
C ALA A 346 8.46 22.16 -21.30
N TYR A 347 7.23 22.31 -20.82
CA TYR A 347 6.04 22.67 -21.62
C TYR A 347 5.70 21.66 -22.72
N SER A 348 6.22 20.44 -22.63
CA SER A 348 5.96 19.34 -23.57
C SER A 348 4.60 18.68 -23.37
N VAL A 349 3.87 19.06 -22.32
CA VAL A 349 2.57 18.49 -21.96
C VAL A 349 1.65 19.61 -21.51
N GLU A 350 0.43 19.63 -22.05
CA GLU A 350 -0.62 20.49 -21.51
C GLU A 350 -1.41 19.77 -20.41
N LEU A 351 -1.39 20.34 -19.21
CA LEU A 351 -2.11 19.83 -18.05
C LEU A 351 -2.61 20.99 -17.18
N GLU A 352 -3.79 20.81 -16.60
CA GLU A 352 -4.38 21.79 -15.71
C GLU A 352 -3.66 21.78 -14.35
N SER A 353 -3.26 22.95 -13.86
CA SER A 353 -2.42 23.13 -12.65
C SER A 353 -3.01 22.54 -11.35
N ASN A 354 -4.30 22.22 -11.37
CA ASN A 354 -5.01 21.62 -10.24
C ASN A 354 -4.78 20.10 -10.09
N PHE A 355 -4.10 19.45 -11.04
CA PHE A 355 -3.86 18.00 -11.00
C PHE A 355 -2.44 17.66 -10.55
N THR A 356 -2.33 17.12 -9.34
CA THR A 356 -1.08 16.61 -8.73
C THR A 356 -0.75 15.17 -9.15
N THR A 357 -1.41 14.65 -10.17
CA THR A 357 -1.44 13.24 -10.55
C THR A 357 -0.54 13.02 -11.76
N ASN A 358 0.74 12.79 -11.47
CA ASN A 358 1.79 12.69 -12.47
C ASN A 358 2.00 11.26 -12.97
N SER A 359 2.94 11.06 -13.89
CA SER A 359 3.40 9.74 -14.32
C SER A 359 4.79 9.48 -13.76
N VAL A 360 5.06 8.27 -13.24
CA VAL A 360 6.42 7.89 -12.79
C VAL A 360 7.43 8.00 -13.93
N PHE A 361 7.03 7.58 -15.13
CA PHE A 361 7.88 7.68 -16.31
C PHE A 361 8.29 9.13 -16.55
N ALA A 362 7.32 10.04 -16.59
CA ALA A 362 7.56 11.46 -16.86
C ALA A 362 8.30 12.14 -15.70
N ASP A 363 7.88 11.90 -14.46
CA ASP A 363 8.46 12.52 -13.26
C ASP A 363 9.93 12.15 -13.08
N THR A 364 10.25 10.87 -13.26
CA THR A 364 11.63 10.41 -13.11
C THR A 364 12.53 11.02 -14.18
N TYR A 365 12.05 11.13 -15.43
CA TYR A 365 12.83 11.77 -16.49
C TYR A 365 12.97 13.28 -16.26
N ALA A 366 11.89 13.94 -15.87
CA ALA A 366 11.87 15.38 -15.62
C ALA A 366 12.94 15.79 -14.60
N VAL A 367 13.05 15.04 -13.50
CA VAL A 367 13.94 15.38 -12.38
C VAL A 367 15.34 14.80 -12.55
N TYR A 368 15.45 13.58 -13.07
CA TYR A 368 16.69 12.79 -13.02
C TYR A 368 17.20 12.31 -14.38
N GLY A 369 16.52 12.65 -15.48
CA GLY A 369 16.88 12.26 -16.84
C GLY A 369 16.86 10.75 -17.08
N MET A 370 17.55 10.31 -18.14
CA MET A 370 17.62 8.89 -18.51
C MET A 370 18.20 7.99 -17.42
N TRP A 371 19.23 8.46 -16.70
CA TRP A 371 19.81 7.72 -15.58
C TRP A 371 18.81 7.50 -14.45
N GLY A 372 17.88 8.43 -14.25
CA GLY A 372 16.75 8.26 -13.34
C GLY A 372 15.94 7.00 -13.66
N TRP A 373 15.59 6.79 -14.93
CA TRP A 373 14.86 5.58 -15.34
C TRP A 373 15.63 4.30 -15.02
N VAL A 374 16.95 4.28 -15.25
CA VAL A 374 17.79 3.12 -14.93
C VAL A 374 17.72 2.78 -13.44
N TYR A 375 17.87 3.77 -12.56
CA TYR A 375 17.76 3.58 -11.12
C TYR A 375 16.35 3.15 -10.68
N THR A 376 15.31 3.75 -11.24
CA THR A 376 13.91 3.39 -10.97
C THR A 376 13.61 1.95 -11.40
N ILE A 377 14.09 1.51 -12.57
CA ILE A 377 13.97 0.12 -13.03
C ILE A 377 14.64 -0.83 -12.03
N GLY A 378 15.88 -0.53 -11.60
CA GLY A 378 16.58 -1.32 -10.58
C GLY A 378 15.82 -1.39 -9.24
N LEU A 379 15.21 -0.27 -8.82
CA LEU A 379 14.40 -0.20 -7.61
C LEU A 379 13.16 -1.12 -7.69
N TYR A 380 12.53 -1.25 -8.86
CA TYR A 380 11.41 -2.16 -9.05
C TYR A 380 11.81 -3.64 -9.05
N ALA A 381 13.04 -3.97 -9.43
CA ALA A 381 13.59 -5.31 -9.21
C ALA A 381 13.65 -5.64 -7.71
N PHE A 382 14.14 -4.70 -6.89
CA PHE A 382 14.12 -4.82 -5.44
C PHE A 382 12.70 -4.93 -4.88
N ALA A 383 11.75 -4.12 -5.37
CA ALA A 383 10.35 -4.19 -4.95
C ALA A 383 9.73 -5.57 -5.22
N GLY A 384 9.99 -6.16 -6.40
CA GLY A 384 9.57 -7.51 -6.74
C GLY A 384 10.18 -8.57 -5.81
N TRP A 385 11.48 -8.46 -5.53
CA TRP A 385 12.16 -9.34 -4.57
C TRP A 385 11.60 -9.24 -3.16
N ALA A 386 11.40 -8.02 -2.65
CA ALA A 386 10.84 -7.77 -1.33
C ALA A 386 9.39 -8.27 -1.22
N PHE A 387 8.60 -8.05 -2.27
CA PHE A 387 7.23 -8.55 -2.38
C PHE A 387 7.21 -10.08 -2.23
N ALA A 388 8.06 -10.80 -2.98
CA ALA A 388 8.17 -12.25 -2.91
C ALA A 388 8.63 -12.70 -1.52
N ARG A 389 9.68 -12.06 -0.97
CA ARG A 389 10.25 -12.45 0.32
C ARG A 389 9.27 -12.34 1.47
N LEU A 390 8.56 -11.22 1.56
CA LEU A 390 7.56 -11.02 2.61
C LEU A 390 6.44 -12.03 2.47
N PHE A 391 5.94 -12.24 1.24
CA PHE A 391 4.82 -13.13 0.97
C PHE A 391 5.03 -14.56 1.46
N ARG A 392 6.28 -15.01 1.61
CA ARG A 392 6.62 -16.38 2.04
C ARG A 392 6.54 -16.63 3.54
N TYR A 393 6.46 -15.60 4.37
CA TYR A 393 6.35 -15.78 5.81
C TYR A 393 4.90 -16.06 6.24
N GLY A 394 4.67 -16.25 7.54
CA GLY A 394 3.33 -16.46 8.12
C GLY A 394 2.37 -15.32 7.78
N VAL A 395 1.05 -15.52 7.93
CA VAL A 395 0.01 -14.60 7.41
C VAL A 395 0.21 -13.15 7.86
N VAL A 396 0.51 -12.92 9.15
CA VAL A 396 0.64 -11.56 9.69
C VAL A 396 1.89 -10.81 9.21
N VAL A 397 3.01 -11.51 8.98
CA VAL A 397 4.24 -10.91 8.42
C VAL A 397 4.12 -10.78 6.91
N GLY A 398 3.56 -11.81 6.25
CA GLY A 398 3.34 -11.82 4.82
C GLY A 398 2.29 -10.84 4.35
N ALA A 399 1.40 -10.36 5.23
CA ALA A 399 0.48 -9.27 4.94
C ALA A 399 1.22 -8.01 4.44
N SER A 400 2.41 -7.74 4.97
CA SER A 400 3.24 -6.59 4.57
C SER A 400 3.72 -6.68 3.11
N ALA A 401 3.65 -7.84 2.48
CA ALA A 401 3.84 -7.98 1.03
C ALA A 401 2.84 -7.10 0.25
N GLY A 402 1.67 -6.80 0.83
CA GLY A 402 0.68 -5.88 0.26
C GLY A 402 1.15 -4.44 0.15
N VAL A 403 2.10 -4.00 0.98
CA VAL A 403 2.73 -2.68 0.85
C VAL A 403 3.51 -2.61 -0.46
N MET A 404 4.29 -3.67 -0.77
CA MET A 404 5.02 -3.75 -2.03
C MET A 404 4.09 -3.95 -3.24
N ALA A 405 3.06 -4.79 -3.12
CA ALA A 405 2.04 -4.95 -4.16
C ALA A 405 1.34 -3.61 -4.49
N HIS A 406 1.05 -2.79 -3.47
CA HIS A 406 0.52 -1.45 -3.68
C HIS A 406 1.53 -0.54 -4.39
N CYS A 407 2.80 -0.57 -4.00
CA CYS A 407 3.83 0.22 -4.68
C CYS A 407 3.96 -0.16 -6.17
N LEU A 408 3.84 -1.45 -6.48
CA LEU A 408 3.78 -1.96 -7.85
C LEU A 408 2.50 -1.51 -8.58
N SER A 409 1.38 -1.37 -7.86
CA SER A 409 0.13 -0.87 -8.44
C SER A 409 0.07 0.64 -8.69
N GLU A 410 1.03 1.41 -8.17
CA GLU A 410 1.12 2.85 -8.38
C GLU A 410 2.20 3.23 -9.38
N VAL A 411 2.92 2.28 -9.99
CA VAL A 411 3.99 2.53 -11.00
C VAL A 411 3.53 3.41 -12.16
N TRP A 412 2.25 3.36 -12.51
CA TRP A 412 1.69 4.19 -13.58
C TRP A 412 1.62 5.68 -13.23
N ARG A 413 1.67 6.04 -11.94
CA ARG A 413 1.39 7.40 -11.45
C ARG A 413 2.41 7.96 -10.47
N THR A 414 2.80 7.20 -9.44
CA THR A 414 3.70 7.69 -8.39
C THR A 414 4.66 6.61 -7.90
N GLN A 415 5.95 6.96 -7.82
CA GLN A 415 6.98 6.05 -7.38
C GLN A 415 7.02 5.98 -5.84
N ASN A 416 6.24 5.08 -5.25
CA ASN A 416 6.13 4.99 -3.79
C ASN A 416 7.26 4.18 -3.13
N VAL A 417 8.06 3.41 -3.88
CA VAL A 417 8.99 2.41 -3.32
C VAL A 417 10.05 3.04 -2.40
N ASN A 418 10.57 4.22 -2.75
CA ASN A 418 11.57 4.94 -1.95
C ASN A 418 10.96 5.92 -0.93
N PHE A 419 9.63 5.98 -0.80
CA PHE A 419 9.00 6.90 0.15
C PHE A 419 9.25 6.43 1.58
N GLY A 420 9.56 7.38 2.46
CA GLY A 420 9.90 7.07 3.85
C GLY A 420 8.83 6.30 4.62
N PHE A 421 7.54 6.50 4.30
CA PHE A 421 6.46 5.75 4.94
C PHE A 421 6.46 4.26 4.53
N VAL A 422 6.83 3.94 3.28
CA VAL A 422 6.94 2.55 2.79
C VAL A 422 8.09 1.84 3.48
N ILE A 423 9.26 2.49 3.54
CA ILE A 423 10.44 1.96 4.22
C ILE A 423 10.16 1.78 5.70
N PHE A 424 9.48 2.75 6.34
CA PHE A 424 9.02 2.62 7.72
C PHE A 424 8.13 1.38 7.93
N LEU A 425 7.16 1.11 7.05
CA LEU A 425 6.30 -0.06 7.17
C LEU A 425 7.06 -1.38 7.03
N LEU A 426 8.06 -1.43 6.14
CA LEU A 426 8.95 -2.58 6.00
C LEU A 426 9.80 -2.80 7.25
N LEU A 427 10.42 -1.74 7.78
CA LEU A 427 11.20 -1.79 9.01
C LEU A 427 10.33 -2.17 10.21
N LEU A 428 9.12 -1.62 10.31
CA LEU A 428 8.15 -1.94 11.36
C LEU A 428 7.76 -3.42 11.31
N THR A 429 7.59 -3.99 10.12
CA THR A 429 7.31 -5.42 9.91
C THR A 429 8.43 -6.27 10.49
N VAL A 430 9.69 -5.96 10.14
CA VAL A 430 10.86 -6.69 10.64
C VAL A 430 11.02 -6.52 12.14
N ALA A 431 10.98 -5.29 12.65
CA ALA A 431 11.13 -4.98 14.07
C ALA A 431 10.06 -5.67 14.91
N SER A 432 8.80 -5.62 14.48
CA SER A 432 7.68 -6.27 15.18
C SER A 432 7.80 -7.79 15.15
N ALA A 433 8.24 -8.38 14.03
CA ALA A 433 8.47 -9.82 13.93
C ALA A 433 9.60 -10.30 14.84
N VAL A 434 10.72 -9.58 14.87
CA VAL A 434 11.85 -9.89 15.75
C VAL A 434 11.45 -9.76 17.22
N ALA A 435 10.83 -8.63 17.61
CA ALA A 435 10.42 -8.38 18.98
C ALA A 435 9.36 -9.38 19.47
N ALA A 436 8.35 -9.71 18.66
CA ALA A 436 7.35 -10.72 19.01
C ALA A 436 7.98 -12.11 19.19
N ASN A 437 8.93 -12.49 18.33
CA ASN A 437 9.63 -13.76 18.44
C ASN A 437 10.53 -13.84 19.68
N LEU A 438 11.26 -12.77 20.00
CA LEU A 438 12.06 -12.70 21.23
C LEU A 438 11.19 -12.79 22.47
N TRP A 439 10.03 -12.14 22.46
CA TRP A 439 9.09 -12.21 23.57
C TRP A 439 8.56 -13.65 23.75
N CYS A 440 8.15 -14.34 22.67
CA CYS A 440 7.67 -15.72 22.77
C CYS A 440 8.70 -16.64 23.42
N ARG A 441 9.97 -16.54 23.03
CA ARG A 441 11.07 -17.35 23.60
C ARG A 441 11.28 -17.13 25.10
N ARG A 442 11.11 -15.89 25.56
CA ARG A 442 11.26 -15.55 26.99
C ARG A 442 10.17 -16.18 27.84
N ASP A 443 8.95 -16.25 27.33
CA ASP A 443 7.84 -16.86 28.07
C ASP A 443 7.95 -18.39 28.09
N GLU A 444 8.36 -19.01 26.97
CA GLU A 444 8.66 -20.45 26.92
C GLU A 444 9.73 -20.85 27.95
N ALA A 445 10.80 -20.05 28.09
CA ALA A 445 11.85 -20.29 29.08
C ALA A 445 11.34 -20.16 30.53
N ARG A 446 10.47 -19.18 30.80
CA ARG A 446 9.85 -18.98 32.12
C ARG A 446 8.90 -20.12 32.50
N ASP A 447 8.11 -20.60 31.55
CA ASP A 447 7.19 -21.70 31.77
C ASP A 447 7.93 -23.02 32.02
N ALA A 448 9.05 -23.25 31.34
CA ALA A 448 9.93 -24.39 31.58
C ALA A 448 10.56 -24.36 32.99
N GLU A 449 11.05 -23.20 33.43
CA GLU A 449 11.59 -23.02 34.78
C GLU A 449 10.52 -23.19 35.86
N PHE A 450 9.31 -22.69 35.64
CA PHE A 450 8.22 -22.87 36.59
C PHE A 450 7.78 -24.33 36.68
N SER A 451 7.76 -25.04 35.55
CA SER A 451 7.40 -26.46 35.48
C SER A 451 8.44 -27.34 36.18
N SER A 452 9.74 -27.06 36.02
CA SER A 452 10.81 -27.81 36.71
C SER A 452 10.80 -27.59 38.23
N ARG A 453 10.47 -26.38 38.69
CA ARG A 453 10.26 -26.10 40.12
C ARG A 453 9.02 -26.81 40.68
N ARG A 454 7.96 -26.96 39.90
CA ARG A 454 6.71 -27.64 40.31
C ARG A 454 6.83 -29.16 40.31
N SER A 455 7.61 -29.74 39.41
CA SER A 455 7.76 -31.19 39.30
C SER A 455 8.60 -31.82 40.41
N GLY A 456 9.22 -31.02 41.30
CA GLY A 456 9.71 -31.50 42.60
C GLY A 456 10.67 -32.69 42.55
N SER A 457 11.35 -32.94 41.44
CA SER A 457 12.47 -33.88 41.40
C SER A 457 13.69 -33.16 41.98
N SER A 458 13.65 -32.85 43.27
CA SER A 458 14.87 -32.87 44.06
C SER A 458 15.42 -34.28 43.90
N PRO A 459 16.61 -34.49 43.31
CA PRO A 459 17.25 -35.78 43.44
C PRO A 459 17.38 -36.03 44.94
N MET A 460 16.63 -37.01 45.46
CA MET A 460 16.85 -37.48 46.82
C MET A 460 18.35 -37.81 46.91
N PRO A 461 19.11 -37.17 47.81
CA PRO A 461 20.49 -37.56 48.00
C PRO A 461 20.46 -39.03 48.43
N ALA A 462 21.08 -39.88 47.61
CA ALA A 462 21.28 -41.29 47.95
C ALA A 462 21.96 -41.33 49.32
N GLN A 463 21.20 -41.75 50.33
CA GLN A 463 21.76 -42.06 51.64
C GLN A 463 22.76 -43.19 51.44
N ARG A 464 24.03 -42.89 51.76
CA ARG A 464 25.13 -43.86 51.79
C ARG A 464 24.98 -44.77 53.00
#